data_AF-A0A812IQF4-F1
#
_entry.id   AF-A0A812IQF4-F1
#
_cell.length_a   1.000
_cell.length_b   1.000
_cell.length_c   1.000
_cell.angle_alpha   90.00
_cell.angle_beta   90.00
_cell.angle_gamma   90.00
#
_symmetry.space_group_name_H-M   'P 1'
#
loop_
_entity.id
_entity.type
_entity.pdbx_description
1 polymer ?
#
loop_
_entity_poly.entity_id
_entity_poly.type
_entity_poly.pdbx_seq_one_letter_code
_entity_poly.pdbx_strand_id
1 'polypeptide(L)'
;AERFGPGAGSHEALLSNASVVVGLHPDEATESIVDLALKAGRRFAVVPCCVFAEKFPRRELAPGVPVRTLNQFCAYLRAKNPRIKEALLDFEGRNKVLYIA
;
A
#
# COMPACT_ATOMS: atom_id res chain seq x y z
N ALA A 1 12.89 2.43 24.72
CA ALA A 1 13.61 1.35 24.02
C ALA A 1 13.84 1.79 22.59
N GLU A 2 15.00 2.40 22.34
CA GLU A 2 15.45 2.85 21.03
C GLU A 2 15.64 1.61 20.13
N ARG A 3 14.64 1.29 19.31
CA ARG A 3 14.67 0.10 18.44
C ARG A 3 15.48 0.31 17.16
N PHE A 4 16.05 1.49 16.95
CA PHE A 4 16.86 1.80 15.78
C PHE A 4 18.20 2.32 16.29
N GLY A 5 19.25 1.49 16.17
CA GLY A 5 20.59 1.83 16.62
C GLY A 5 21.16 3.07 15.90
N PRO A 6 22.30 3.61 16.37
CA PRO A 6 22.86 4.91 15.96
C PRO A 6 23.39 4.97 14.52
N GLY A 7 23.02 4.03 13.64
CA GLY A 7 23.50 3.90 12.27
C GLY A 7 22.40 3.80 11.21
N ALA A 8 21.12 4.01 11.55
CA ALA A 8 20.09 4.08 10.53
C ALA A 8 20.25 5.40 9.76
N GLY A 9 20.71 5.34 8.51
CA GLY A 9 20.65 6.48 7.59
C GLY A 9 19.23 7.06 7.51
N SER A 10 19.08 8.26 6.94
CA SER A 10 17.76 8.88 6.80
C SER A 10 16.75 7.90 6.17
N HIS A 11 15.46 8.02 6.51
CA HIS A 11 14.41 7.20 5.89
C HIS A 11 14.45 7.24 4.36
N GLU A 12 14.89 8.36 3.80
CA GLU A 12 15.11 8.54 2.36
C GLU A 12 16.28 7.71 1.83
N ALA A 13 17.40 7.65 2.55
CA ALA A 13 18.52 6.78 2.20
C ALA A 13 18.11 5.30 2.25
N LEU A 14 17.33 4.91 3.27
CA LEU A 14 16.82 3.54 3.38
C LEU A 14 15.88 3.19 2.22
N LEU A 15 14.94 4.08 1.88
CA LEU A 15 14.02 3.89 0.76
C LEU A 15 14.75 3.86 -0.60
N SER A 16 15.78 4.70 -0.76
CA SER A 16 16.59 4.76 -1.98
C SER A 16 17.44 3.51 -2.21
N ASN A 17 17.83 2.83 -1.13
CA ASN A 17 18.56 1.57 -1.19
C ASN A 17 17.64 0.33 -1.22
N ALA A 18 16.35 0.49 -0.93
CA ALA A 18 15.40 -0.60 -0.99
C ALA A 18 15.12 -1.01 -2.44
N SER A 19 15.15 -2.32 -2.70
CA SER A 19 14.73 -2.91 -3.98
C SER A 19 13.20 -2.95 -4.11
N VAL A 20 12.50 -3.07 -2.99
CA VAL A 20 11.04 -3.22 -2.91
C VAL A 20 10.53 -2.77 -1.54
N VAL A 21 9.30 -2.24 -1.49
CA VAL A 21 8.57 -1.96 -0.25
C VAL A 21 7.43 -2.96 -0.10
N VAL A 22 7.35 -3.66 1.04
CA VAL A 22 6.35 -4.72 1.27
C VAL A 22 5.50 -4.39 2.49
N GLY A 23 4.19 -4.61 2.39
CA GLY A 23 3.27 -4.48 3.50
C GLY A 23 2.24 -5.62 3.52
N LEU A 24 2.32 -6.49 4.52
CA LEU A 24 1.34 -7.55 4.74
C LEU A 24 0.33 -7.06 5.78
N HIS A 25 -0.92 -6.84 5.35
CA HIS A 25 -1.97 -6.27 6.19
C HIS A 25 -1.58 -4.97 6.92
N PRO A 26 -1.00 -3.96 6.21
CA PRO A 26 -0.54 -2.75 6.85
C PRO A 26 -1.73 -1.84 7.14
N ASP A 27 -2.29 -2.00 8.34
CA ASP A 27 -3.41 -1.19 8.84
C ASP A 27 -3.08 0.30 8.71
N GLU A 28 -4.02 1.05 8.12
CA GLU A 28 -3.95 2.49 7.83
C GLU A 28 -2.84 2.94 6.85
N ALA A 29 -1.74 2.19 6.74
CA ALA A 29 -0.56 2.54 5.96
C ALA A 29 -0.55 1.94 4.54
N THR A 30 -1.53 1.11 4.18
CA THR A 30 -1.61 0.47 2.85
C THR A 30 -1.48 1.48 1.71
N GLU A 31 -2.27 2.56 1.73
CA GLU A 31 -2.21 3.59 0.70
C GLU A 31 -0.88 4.36 0.73
N SER A 32 -0.39 4.70 1.92
CA SER A 32 0.86 5.44 2.08
C SER A 32 2.06 4.66 1.53
N ILE A 33 2.08 3.34 1.68
CA ILE A 33 3.11 2.48 1.07
C ILE A 33 3.06 2.55 -0.46
N VAL A 34 1.86 2.46 -1.04
CA VAL A 34 1.66 2.56 -2.50
C VAL A 34 2.12 3.93 -2.99
N ASP A 35 1.65 5.01 -2.37
CA ASP A 35 1.99 6.38 -2.77
C ASP A 35 3.49 6.67 -2.64
N LEU A 36 4.10 6.23 -1.54
CA LEU A 36 5.54 6.37 -1.32
C LEU A 36 6.35 5.62 -2.37
N ALA A 37 6.00 4.36 -2.64
CA ALA A 37 6.71 3.54 -3.63
C ALA A 37 6.57 4.12 -5.04
N LEU A 38 5.36 4.54 -5.44
CA LEU A 38 5.13 5.19 -6.73
C LEU A 38 5.93 6.48 -6.86
N LYS A 39 5.91 7.34 -5.84
CA LYS A 39 6.66 8.61 -5.82
C LYS A 39 8.17 8.40 -5.88
N ALA A 40 8.68 7.39 -5.18
CA ALA A 40 10.11 7.06 -5.15
C ALA A 40 10.58 6.20 -6.34
N GLY A 41 9.68 5.84 -7.27
CA GLY A 41 9.98 4.95 -8.39
C GLY A 41 10.36 3.53 -7.95
N ARG A 42 9.89 3.09 -6.78
CA ARG A 42 10.20 1.78 -6.20
C ARG A 42 9.09 0.78 -6.48
N ARG A 43 9.51 -0.49 -6.59
CA ARG A 43 8.60 -1.63 -6.60
C ARG A 43 7.92 -1.76 -5.25
N PHE A 44 6.70 -2.30 -5.25
CA PHE A 44 6.02 -2.63 -4.02
C PHE A 44 5.16 -3.88 -4.15
N ALA A 45 4.83 -4.47 -3.01
CA ALA A 45 3.78 -5.46 -2.86
C ALA A 45 3.03 -5.22 -1.55
N VAL A 46 1.71 -5.02 -1.62
CA VAL A 46 0.88 -4.81 -0.42
C VAL A 46 -0.33 -5.73 -0.42
N VAL A 47 -0.73 -6.20 0.76
CA VAL A 47 -1.96 -6.98 0.97
C VAL A 47 -2.96 -6.11 1.74
N PRO A 48 -3.94 -5.48 1.07
CA PRO A 48 -4.95 -4.67 1.74
C PRO A 48 -5.91 -5.55 2.56
N CYS A 49 -6.27 -5.11 3.78
CA CYS A 49 -7.21 -5.82 4.66
C CYS A 49 -8.38 -4.94 5.08
N CYS A 50 -8.10 -3.81 5.73
CA CYS A 50 -9.06 -2.88 6.30
C CYS A 50 -9.11 -1.57 5.50
N VAL A 51 -10.33 -1.07 5.25
CA VAL A 51 -10.56 0.13 4.43
C VAL A 51 -10.45 1.41 5.26
N PHE A 52 -10.80 1.32 6.55
CA PHE A 52 -10.85 2.46 7.49
C PHE A 52 -11.61 3.66 6.92
N ALA A 53 -12.81 3.42 6.40
CA ALA A 53 -13.54 4.41 5.62
C ALA A 53 -13.96 5.65 6.43
N GLU A 54 -14.16 5.52 7.75
CA GLU A 54 -14.39 6.66 8.63
C GLU A 54 -13.14 7.52 8.80
N LYS A 55 -11.94 6.90 8.80
CA LYS A 55 -10.65 7.61 8.91
C LYS A 55 -10.23 8.26 7.60
N PHE A 56 -10.61 7.66 6.47
CA PHE A 56 -10.27 8.14 5.12
C PHE A 56 -11.54 8.48 4.30
N PRO A 57 -12.38 9.43 4.75
CA PRO A 57 -13.68 9.70 4.14
C PRO A 57 -13.57 10.35 2.75
N ARG A 58 -12.38 10.86 2.39
CA ARG A 58 -12.09 11.51 1.11
C ARG A 58 -11.70 10.53 0.00
N ARG A 59 -11.57 9.23 0.30
CA ARG A 59 -11.28 8.23 -0.73
C ARG A 59 -12.53 8.00 -1.59
N GLU A 60 -12.40 8.29 -2.87
CA GLU A 60 -13.46 8.13 -3.86
C GLU A 60 -12.96 7.28 -5.02
N LEU A 61 -13.76 6.29 -5.43
CA LEU A 61 -13.46 5.46 -6.60
C LEU A 61 -13.83 6.19 -7.90
N ALA A 62 -14.87 7.01 -7.84
CA ALA A 62 -15.36 7.91 -8.86
C ALA A 62 -16.05 9.09 -8.15
N PRO A 63 -16.31 10.22 -8.82
CA PRO A 63 -16.93 11.39 -8.18
C PRO A 63 -18.19 11.02 -7.40
N GLY A 64 -18.17 11.24 -6.08
CA GLY A 64 -19.30 10.95 -5.18
C GLY A 64 -19.49 9.47 -4.83
N VAL A 65 -18.59 8.57 -5.26
CA VAL A 65 -18.61 7.14 -4.93
C VAL A 65 -17.53 6.84 -3.88
N PRO A 66 -17.88 6.82 -2.57
CA PRO A 66 -16.90 6.62 -1.51
C PRO A 66 -16.36 5.19 -1.49
N VAL A 67 -15.10 5.05 -1.09
CA VAL A 67 -14.46 3.75 -0.89
C VAL A 67 -14.85 3.19 0.48
N ARG A 68 -15.74 2.19 0.51
CA ARG A 68 -16.27 1.57 1.74
C ARG A 68 -15.97 0.07 1.84
N THR A 69 -15.67 -0.58 0.73
CA THR A 69 -15.40 -2.03 0.67
C THR A 69 -13.97 -2.33 0.28
N LEU A 70 -13.47 -3.51 0.63
CA LEU A 70 -12.12 -3.94 0.23
C LEU A 70 -11.94 -3.94 -1.29
N ASN A 71 -12.95 -4.38 -2.04
CA ASN A 71 -12.88 -4.39 -3.51
C ASN A 71 -12.78 -2.98 -4.09
N GLN A 72 -13.57 -2.03 -3.56
CA GLN A 72 -13.44 -0.62 -3.93
C GLN A 72 -12.06 -0.07 -3.55
N PHE A 73 -11.51 -0.46 -2.40
CA PHE A 73 -10.19 0.00 -1.98
C PHE A 73 -9.09 -0.55 -2.89
N CYS A 74 -9.19 -1.82 -3.29
CA CYS A 74 -8.26 -2.40 -4.26
C CYS A 74 -8.37 -1.71 -5.63
N ALA A 75 -9.58 -1.45 -6.10
CA ALA A 75 -9.81 -0.73 -7.35
C ALA A 75 -9.27 0.72 -7.30
N TYR A 76 -9.50 1.41 -6.19
CA TYR A 76 -8.98 2.75 -5.92
C TYR A 76 -7.44 2.78 -5.97
N LEU A 77 -6.77 1.83 -5.32
CA LEU A 77 -5.30 1.74 -5.35
C LEU A 77 -4.78 1.43 -6.75
N ARG A 78 -5.42 0.50 -7.48
CA ARG A 78 -5.05 0.16 -8.86
C ARG A 78 -5.21 1.33 -9.83
N ALA A 79 -6.18 2.23 -9.60
CA ALA A 79 -6.37 3.42 -10.43
C ALA A 79 -5.21 4.42 -10.32
N LYS A 80 -4.38 4.37 -9.26
CA LYS A 80 -3.23 5.27 -9.07
C LYS A 80 -2.12 5.06 -10.10
N ASN A 81 -1.98 3.85 -10.65
CA ASN A 81 -0.99 3.60 -11.71
C ASN A 81 -1.38 2.36 -12.55
N PRO A 82 -1.39 2.45 -13.89
CA PRO A 82 -1.81 1.34 -14.76
C PRO A 82 -0.91 0.10 -14.67
N ARG A 83 0.30 0.20 -14.11
CA ARG A 83 1.21 -0.92 -13.91
C ARG A 83 0.87 -1.77 -12.68
N ILE A 84 -0.04 -1.33 -11.81
CA ILE A 84 -0.40 -2.07 -10.60
C ILE A 84 -1.18 -3.32 -10.97
N LYS A 85 -0.62 -4.47 -10.63
CA LYS A 85 -1.21 -5.80 -10.83
C LYS A 85 -1.87 -6.28 -9.55
N GLU A 86 -2.76 -7.25 -9.69
CA GLU A 86 -3.43 -7.96 -8.61
C GLU A 86 -3.15 -9.45 -8.72
N ALA A 87 -2.93 -10.12 -7.59
CA ALA A 87 -2.86 -11.58 -7.50
C ALA A 87 -3.45 -12.07 -6.18
N LEU A 88 -3.71 -13.37 -6.09
CA LEU A 88 -4.07 -14.04 -4.83
C LEU A 88 -2.87 -14.82 -4.32
N LEU A 89 -2.58 -14.68 -3.03
CA LEU A 89 -1.54 -15.43 -2.34
C LEU A 89 -2.12 -16.71 -1.72
N ASP A 90 -1.29 -17.73 -1.57
CA ASP A 90 -1.68 -19.05 -1.08
C ASP A 90 -1.74 -19.09 0.45
N PHE A 91 -2.67 -18.33 1.03
CA PHE A 91 -3.01 -18.36 2.44
C PHE A 91 -4.46 -17.94 2.69
N GLU A 92 -5.01 -18.31 3.85
CA GLU A 92 -6.40 -18.05 4.22
C GLU A 92 -6.67 -16.60 4.66
N GLY A 93 -7.90 -16.14 4.45
CA GLY A 93 -8.32 -14.79 4.86
C GLY A 93 -8.06 -13.74 3.77
N ARG A 94 -7.55 -12.57 4.16
CA ARG A 94 -7.29 -11.45 3.23
C ARG A 94 -5.99 -11.71 2.46
N ASN A 95 -6.08 -12.32 1.29
CA ASN A 95 -4.91 -12.82 0.54
C ASN A 95 -4.66 -12.12 -0.80
N LYS A 96 -5.40 -11.05 -1.10
CA LYS A 96 -5.23 -10.26 -2.32
C LYS A 96 -4.01 -9.36 -2.20
N VAL A 97 -3.03 -9.53 -3.09
CA VAL A 97 -1.84 -8.66 -3.18
C VAL A 97 -1.97 -7.71 -4.37
N LEU A 98 -1.62 -6.44 -4.14
CA LEU A 98 -1.40 -5.44 -5.19
C LEU A 98 0.09 -5.15 -5.31
N TYR A 99 0.64 -5.14 -6.51
CA TYR A 99 2.08 -5.03 -6.70
C TYR A 99 2.49 -4.39 -8.04
N ILE A 100 3.74 -3.91 -8.08
CA ILE A 100 4.48 -3.58 -9.32
C ILE A 100 5.77 -4.39 -9.31
N ALA A 101 5.94 -5.22 -10.35
CA ALA A 101 7.15 -6.00 -10.61
C ALA A 101 8.18 -5.24 -11.44
#